data_AF-A0A6S9B5I6-F1
#
_entry.id   AF-A0A6S9B5I6-F1
#
_cell.length_a   1.000
_cell.length_b   1.000
_cell.length_c   1.000
_cell.angle_alpha   90.00
_cell.angle_beta   90.00
_cell.angle_gamma   90.00
#
_symmetry.space_group_name_H-M   'P 1'
#
loop_
_entity.id
_entity.type
_entity.pdbx_description
1 polymer ?
#
loop_
_entity_poly.entity_id
_entity_poly.type
_entity_poly.pdbx_seq_one_letter_code
_entity_poly.pdbx_strand_id
1 'polypeptide(L)'
;MQLPLEKEAVGVYTPIGIIFVCIKMTVPLAYLYILLVLLRELCQSFPATVHIPIEKYVPLLASIILRMEKSSIFMEVWAVIEALFYIFLKLNIHWMQASDPLEASLSSAPMMELGERQSLWDKMMESLSDEPVSFITGWFFDQELHDISKYDILDFVAWSMFEARNQEHLTHDELRQLDTFVEDYEWRLSIYLHGLSDESLINKPTESGSLNKLNQESHYTVLTKVGENFVSSKNHMATHTSCSSLESLVSSTSIHPIVEERPCPHKWFRFRESSHDNPPTFFTNLYENYKRRYEQYRQMLENPNFHPVQDFRNFMAEKKQQIYEAEENAMATASHMYENAYFTFVNKGSNFDKQITAISQSTYEQLTEVWNSMWEMKGRLGTANFISSRRKALNQQMKGYRRLLTQMVSMSSAVPSKQMADLMRKITQCNEALERIECSARDAFITATGFASKNLPQREEPKRYAKYSSDPLLNVTTYPLMLHLVS
;
A
#
# COMPACT_ATOMS: atom_id res chain seq x y z
N MET A 1 -27.17 11.24 -5.02
CA MET A 1 -26.86 9.82 -4.80
C MET A 1 -26.43 9.69 -3.33
N GLN A 2 -27.37 9.31 -2.45
CA GLN A 2 -27.09 9.08 -1.02
C GLN A 2 -26.47 7.68 -0.89
N LEU A 3 -25.24 7.61 -0.38
CA LEU A 3 -24.65 6.32 -0.01
C LEU A 3 -25.44 5.73 1.17
N PRO A 4 -25.76 4.43 1.16
CA PRO A 4 -26.36 3.79 2.32
C PRO A 4 -25.37 3.90 3.49
N LEU A 5 -25.81 4.49 4.61
CA LEU A 5 -25.08 4.38 5.88
C LEU A 5 -24.80 2.90 6.14
N GLU A 6 -23.57 2.56 6.52
CA GLU A 6 -23.21 1.22 7.00
C GLU A 6 -24.26 0.77 8.00
N LYS A 7 -24.93 -0.36 7.70
CA LYS A 7 -26.05 -0.89 8.49
C LYS A 7 -25.67 -1.29 9.91
N GLU A 8 -24.39 -1.24 10.26
CA GLU A 8 -23.84 -1.67 11.55
C GLU A 8 -23.14 -0.56 12.33
N ALA A 9 -23.20 0.70 11.87
CA ALA A 9 -22.72 1.83 12.67
C ALA A 9 -23.65 2.05 13.86
N VAL A 10 -23.36 1.37 14.98
CA VAL A 10 -24.07 1.54 16.26
C VAL A 10 -23.83 2.95 16.75
N GLY A 11 -24.80 3.84 16.52
CA GLY A 11 -24.72 5.23 16.95
C GLY A 11 -24.51 5.34 18.47
N VAL A 12 -23.75 6.36 18.90
CA VAL A 12 -23.41 6.62 20.31
C VAL A 12 -24.66 6.75 21.19
N TYR A 13 -25.79 7.16 20.62
CA TYR A 13 -27.08 7.32 21.31
C TYR A 13 -27.96 6.05 21.35
N THR A 14 -27.47 4.93 20.80
CA THR A 14 -28.16 3.65 20.98
C THR A 14 -27.97 3.15 22.41
N PRO A 15 -28.87 2.31 22.96
CA PRO A 15 -28.70 1.72 24.29
C PRO A 15 -27.34 1.02 24.45
N ILE A 16 -26.88 0.34 23.39
CA ILE A 16 -25.55 -0.32 23.33
C ILE A 16 -24.43 0.73 23.35
N GLY A 17 -24.54 1.79 22.57
CA GLY A 17 -23.58 2.91 22.57
C GLY A 17 -23.44 3.57 23.95
N ILE A 18 -24.55 3.76 24.66
CA ILE A 18 -24.55 4.30 26.02
C ILE A 18 -23.84 3.34 26.99
N ILE A 19 -24.07 2.03 26.89
CA ILE A 19 -23.37 1.02 27.70
C ILE A 19 -21.86 1.08 27.43
N PHE A 20 -21.44 1.15 26.16
CA PHE A 20 -20.01 1.27 25.82
C PHE A 20 -19.40 2.58 26.33
N VAL A 21 -20.12 3.70 26.26
CA VAL A 21 -19.66 4.96 26.85
C VAL A 21 -19.53 4.84 28.37
N CYS A 22 -20.51 4.23 29.05
CA CYS A 22 -20.44 3.95 30.48
C CYS A 22 -19.21 3.11 30.84
N ILE A 23 -18.96 2.02 30.10
CA ILE A 23 -17.76 1.17 30.26
C ILE A 23 -16.48 1.96 29.97
N LYS A 24 -16.46 2.82 28.95
CA LYS A 24 -15.29 3.67 28.70
C LYS A 24 -15.06 4.72 29.78
N MET A 25 -16.13 5.16 30.46
CA MET A 25 -16.05 6.10 31.58
C MET A 25 -15.69 5.44 32.90
N THR A 26 -15.85 4.11 33.06
CA THR A 26 -15.38 3.42 34.27
C THR A 26 -13.86 3.51 34.40
N VAL A 27 -13.13 3.47 33.28
CA VAL A 27 -11.66 3.58 33.26
C VAL A 27 -11.12 4.88 33.89
N PRO A 28 -11.49 6.10 33.44
CA PRO A 28 -11.05 7.34 34.08
C PRO A 28 -11.57 7.49 35.51
N LEU A 29 -12.78 6.98 35.81
CA LEU A 29 -13.30 6.96 37.18
C LEU A 29 -12.48 6.06 38.10
N ALA A 30 -12.01 4.91 37.61
CA ALA A 30 -11.12 4.01 38.35
C ALA A 30 -9.77 4.68 38.63
N TYR A 31 -9.19 5.37 37.65
CA TYR A 31 -7.96 6.15 37.87
C TYR A 31 -8.15 7.26 38.92
N LEU A 32 -9.26 7.98 38.85
CA LEU A 32 -9.58 9.02 39.84
C LEU A 32 -9.79 8.41 41.24
N TYR A 33 -10.42 7.24 41.32
CA TYR A 33 -10.59 6.50 42.57
C TYR A 33 -9.24 6.07 43.16
N ILE A 34 -8.37 5.47 42.35
CA ILE A 34 -7.02 5.05 42.77
C ILE A 34 -6.22 6.27 43.29
N LEU A 35 -6.29 7.41 42.58
CA LEU A 35 -5.65 8.65 43.01
C LEU A 35 -6.18 9.14 44.37
N LEU A 36 -7.50 9.09 44.59
CA LEU A 36 -8.12 9.47 45.86
C LEU A 36 -7.71 8.54 47.01
N VAL A 37 -7.60 7.23 46.76
CA VAL A 37 -7.11 6.26 47.75
C VAL A 37 -5.65 6.52 48.09
N LEU A 38 -4.78 6.72 47.10
CA LEU A 38 -3.37 7.06 47.35
C LEU A 38 -3.22 8.37 48.11
N LEU A 39 -4.04 9.38 47.78
CA LEU A 39 -4.03 10.67 48.47
C LEU A 39 -4.50 10.53 49.92
N ARG A 40 -5.49 9.68 50.20
CA ARG A 40 -5.92 9.33 51.55
C ARG A 40 -4.77 8.72 52.36
N GLU A 41 -4.11 7.70 51.82
CA GLU A 41 -2.99 7.03 52.49
C GLU A 41 -1.82 8.00 52.78
N LEU A 42 -1.55 8.92 51.84
CA LEU A 42 -0.57 9.99 52.03
C LEU A 42 -0.97 10.97 53.14
N CYS A 43 -2.25 11.39 53.19
CA CYS A 43 -2.76 12.26 54.25
C CYS A 43 -2.68 11.60 55.63
N GLN A 44 -2.92 10.29 55.72
CA GLN A 44 -2.84 9.53 56.97
C GLN A 44 -1.39 9.30 57.41
N SER A 45 -0.50 8.98 56.47
CA SER A 45 0.93 8.76 56.75
C SER A 45 1.66 10.05 57.10
N PHE A 46 1.26 11.18 56.51
CA PHE A 46 1.96 12.46 56.60
C PHE A 46 1.01 13.63 56.89
N PRO A 47 0.37 13.67 58.07
CA PRO A 47 -0.68 14.66 58.36
C PRO A 47 -0.16 16.10 58.34
N ALA A 48 1.04 16.35 58.87
CA ALA A 48 1.59 17.70 58.96
C ALA A 48 1.96 18.31 57.59
N THR A 49 2.51 17.49 56.69
CA THR A 49 3.02 17.94 55.39
C THR A 49 1.99 17.86 54.26
N VAL A 50 1.03 16.94 54.34
CA VAL A 50 0.08 16.70 53.24
C VAL A 50 -1.36 17.07 53.64
N HIS A 51 -1.85 16.60 54.79
CA HIS A 51 -3.24 16.86 55.19
C HIS A 51 -3.51 18.34 55.49
N ILE A 52 -2.69 18.99 56.34
CA ILE A 52 -2.89 20.39 56.74
C ILE A 52 -2.93 21.35 55.53
N PRO A 53 -2.02 21.25 54.54
CA PRO A 53 -2.11 22.08 53.34
C PRO A 53 -3.34 21.79 52.49
N ILE A 54 -3.72 20.53 52.30
CA ILE A 54 -4.90 20.16 51.49
C ILE A 54 -6.18 20.68 52.14
N GLU A 55 -6.31 20.55 53.46
CA GLU A 55 -7.44 21.10 54.21
C GLU A 55 -7.52 22.62 54.06
N LYS A 56 -6.37 23.31 54.07
CA LYS A 56 -6.30 24.77 53.92
C LYS A 56 -6.62 25.26 52.50
N TYR A 57 -6.10 24.59 51.47
CA TYR A 57 -6.21 25.06 50.08
C TYR A 57 -7.38 24.44 49.31
N VAL A 58 -7.79 23.21 49.65
CA VAL A 58 -8.81 22.44 48.92
C VAL A 58 -9.72 21.67 49.91
N PRO A 59 -10.53 22.36 50.74
CA PRO A 59 -11.29 21.74 51.83
C PRO A 59 -12.33 20.72 51.37
N LEU A 60 -12.85 20.86 50.14
CA LEU A 60 -13.75 19.87 49.53
C LEU A 60 -13.06 18.53 49.32
N LEU A 61 -11.80 18.54 48.88
CA LEU A 61 -11.04 17.32 48.65
C LEU A 61 -10.68 16.65 49.98
N ALA A 62 -10.28 17.43 50.99
CA ALA A 62 -10.07 16.92 52.35
C ALA A 62 -11.33 16.25 52.93
N SER A 63 -12.50 16.86 52.73
CA SER A 63 -13.79 16.31 53.19
C SER A 63 -14.13 14.99 52.50
N ILE A 64 -13.83 14.85 51.21
CA ILE A 64 -14.04 13.60 50.46
C ILE A 64 -13.11 12.51 50.98
N ILE A 65 -11.83 12.83 51.19
CA ILE A 65 -10.82 11.90 51.72
C ILE A 65 -11.21 11.37 53.10
N LEU A 66 -11.65 12.26 54.00
CA LEU A 66 -12.10 11.89 55.34
C LEU A 66 -13.34 10.98 55.31
N ARG A 67 -14.28 11.21 54.38
CA ARG A 67 -15.46 10.35 54.23
C ARG A 67 -15.14 8.97 53.66
N MET A 68 -13.98 8.78 53.04
CA MET A 68 -13.52 7.49 52.52
C MET A 68 -12.89 6.59 53.60
N GLU A 69 -13.13 6.87 54.90
CA GLU A 69 -12.53 6.23 56.07
C GLU A 69 -12.61 4.69 56.13
N LYS A 70 -13.56 4.09 55.40
CA LYS A 70 -13.65 2.65 55.20
C LYS A 70 -13.72 2.35 53.71
N SER A 71 -12.56 2.25 53.06
CA SER A 71 -12.48 1.54 51.79
C SER A 71 -13.00 0.13 52.05
N SER A 72 -14.07 -0.24 51.32
CA SER A 72 -14.49 -1.63 51.32
C SER A 72 -13.31 -2.45 50.80
N ILE A 73 -12.90 -3.47 51.54
CA ILE A 73 -11.86 -4.44 51.13
C ILE A 73 -12.13 -4.93 49.69
N PHE A 74 -13.41 -5.02 49.31
CA PHE A 74 -13.83 -5.34 47.94
C PHE A 74 -13.28 -4.37 46.88
N MET A 75 -13.33 -3.06 47.13
CA MET A 75 -12.81 -2.05 46.20
C MET A 75 -11.29 -2.07 46.09
N GLU A 76 -10.59 -2.38 47.19
CA GLU A 76 -9.13 -2.53 47.17
C GLU A 76 -8.72 -3.76 46.36
N VAL A 77 -9.38 -4.91 46.58
CA VAL A 77 -9.16 -6.13 45.80
C VAL A 77 -9.50 -5.91 44.33
N TRP A 78 -10.61 -5.23 44.03
CA TRP A 78 -10.98 -4.88 42.65
C TRP A 78 -9.91 -4.00 41.98
N ALA A 79 -9.43 -2.96 42.66
CA ALA A 79 -8.39 -2.08 42.12
C ALA A 79 -7.08 -2.84 41.83
N VAL A 80 -6.71 -3.80 42.67
CA VAL A 80 -5.54 -4.67 42.43
C VAL A 80 -5.76 -5.57 41.20
N ILE A 81 -6.95 -6.18 41.07
CA ILE A 81 -7.29 -7.01 39.89
C ILE A 81 -7.23 -6.16 38.61
N GLU A 82 -7.78 -4.95 38.63
CA GLU A 82 -7.79 -4.05 37.48
C GLU A 82 -6.37 -3.58 37.11
N ALA A 83 -5.53 -3.25 38.11
CA ALA A 83 -4.13 -2.93 37.88
C ALA A 83 -3.36 -4.10 37.24
N LEU A 84 -3.56 -5.33 37.73
CA LEU A 84 -2.95 -6.52 37.14
C LEU A 84 -3.43 -6.74 35.71
N PHE A 85 -4.73 -6.62 35.45
CA PHE A 85 -5.31 -6.73 34.11
C PHE A 85 -4.67 -5.73 33.14
N TYR A 86 -4.48 -4.47 33.55
CA TYR A 86 -3.80 -3.46 32.75
C TYR A 86 -2.32 -3.78 32.49
N ILE A 87 -1.61 -4.31 33.48
CA ILE A 87 -0.22 -4.75 33.31
C ILE A 87 -0.16 -5.89 32.28
N PHE A 88 -1.04 -6.89 32.37
CA PHE A 88 -1.10 -7.99 31.41
C PHE A 88 -1.47 -7.52 30.00
N LEU A 89 -2.44 -6.61 29.86
CA LEU A 89 -2.78 -6.01 28.57
C LEU A 89 -1.61 -5.25 27.96
N LYS A 90 -0.90 -4.46 28.77
CA LYS A 90 0.24 -3.68 28.30
C LYS A 90 1.43 -4.58 27.93
N LEU A 91 1.67 -5.65 28.70
CA LEU A 91 2.66 -6.67 28.36
C LEU A 91 2.27 -7.40 27.07
N ASN A 92 1.00 -7.75 26.88
CA ASN A 92 0.52 -8.40 25.66
C ASN A 92 0.64 -7.48 24.43
N ILE A 93 0.23 -6.21 24.56
CA ILE A 93 0.41 -5.22 23.49
C ILE A 93 1.91 -5.03 23.19
N HIS A 94 2.75 -4.93 24.21
CA HIS A 94 4.19 -4.78 24.01
C HIS A 94 4.82 -6.03 23.37
N TRP A 95 4.36 -7.22 23.76
CA TRP A 95 4.75 -8.49 23.15
C TRP A 95 4.32 -8.57 21.69
N MET A 96 3.07 -8.21 21.38
CA MET A 96 2.55 -8.15 20.01
C MET A 96 3.22 -7.06 19.15
N GLN A 97 3.68 -5.97 19.76
CA GLN A 97 4.43 -4.90 19.08
C GLN A 97 5.92 -5.21 18.92
N ALA A 98 6.47 -6.06 19.78
CA ALA A 98 7.85 -6.54 19.69
C ALA A 98 8.02 -7.63 18.62
N SER A 99 6.96 -8.39 18.35
CA SER A 99 6.79 -9.14 17.11
C SER A 99 6.63 -8.14 15.98
N ASP A 100 7.47 -8.23 14.95
CA ASP A 100 7.55 -7.25 13.85
C ASP A 100 6.12 -6.98 13.32
N PRO A 101 5.59 -5.75 13.33
CA PRO A 101 4.20 -5.48 12.91
C PRO A 101 3.91 -5.97 11.49
N LEU A 102 4.94 -6.13 10.65
CA LEU A 102 4.82 -6.82 9.37
C LEU A 102 4.66 -8.33 9.55
N GLU A 103 5.48 -9.01 10.35
CA GLU A 103 5.30 -10.43 10.66
C GLU A 103 4.02 -10.71 11.44
N ALA A 104 3.60 -9.84 12.34
CA ALA A 104 2.34 -9.97 13.08
C ALA A 104 1.14 -9.79 12.14
N SER A 105 1.20 -8.81 11.22
CA SER A 105 0.17 -8.65 10.20
C SER A 105 0.16 -9.80 9.19
N LEU A 106 1.32 -10.30 8.77
CA LEU A 106 1.47 -11.41 7.83
C LEU A 106 1.12 -12.76 8.47
N SER A 107 1.45 -12.97 9.75
CA SER A 107 1.09 -14.17 10.51
C SER A 107 -0.37 -14.20 10.96
N SER A 108 -1.00 -13.02 11.07
CA SER A 108 -2.44 -12.91 11.38
C SER A 108 -3.34 -13.00 10.15
N ALA A 109 -2.77 -12.87 8.93
CA ALA A 109 -3.51 -13.14 7.72
C ALA A 109 -3.79 -14.66 7.69
N PRO A 110 -5.07 -15.08 7.65
CA PRO A 110 -5.40 -16.49 7.54
C PRO A 110 -4.72 -17.05 6.28
N MET A 111 -3.94 -18.12 6.45
CA MET A 111 -3.24 -18.72 5.32
C MET A 111 -4.26 -19.11 4.26
N MET A 112 -4.16 -18.52 3.06
CA MET A 112 -5.11 -18.81 2.00
C MET A 112 -4.99 -20.28 1.61
N GLU A 113 -6.11 -21.00 1.63
CA GLU A 113 -6.13 -22.38 1.16
C GLU A 113 -5.76 -22.45 -0.32
N LEU A 114 -5.16 -23.56 -0.76
CA LEU A 114 -4.72 -23.75 -2.15
C LEU A 114 -5.84 -23.45 -3.16
N GLY A 115 -7.08 -23.85 -2.86
CA GLY A 115 -8.24 -23.62 -3.72
C GLY A 115 -8.67 -22.15 -3.79
N GLU A 116 -8.61 -21.43 -2.67
CA GLU A 116 -8.91 -19.99 -2.63
C GLU A 116 -7.84 -19.20 -3.40
N ARG A 117 -6.58 -19.60 -3.27
CA ARG A 117 -5.45 -19.01 -3.99
C ARG A 117 -5.60 -19.19 -5.50
N GLN A 118 -6.01 -20.38 -5.95
CA GLN A 118 -6.33 -20.63 -7.35
C GLN A 118 -7.47 -19.72 -7.84
N SER A 119 -8.55 -19.60 -7.08
CA SER A 119 -9.67 -18.73 -7.46
C SER A 119 -9.28 -17.25 -7.53
N LEU A 120 -8.40 -16.80 -6.63
CA LEU A 120 -7.85 -15.44 -6.67
C LEU A 120 -6.96 -15.24 -7.91
N TRP A 121 -6.10 -16.21 -8.21
CA TRP A 121 -5.25 -16.19 -9.41
C TRP A 121 -6.10 -16.09 -10.68
N ASP A 122 -7.13 -16.91 -10.81
CA ASP A 122 -8.00 -16.93 -11.98
C ASP A 122 -8.70 -15.57 -12.18
N LYS A 123 -9.21 -14.95 -11.10
CA LYS A 123 -9.81 -13.61 -11.13
C LYS A 123 -8.80 -12.53 -11.51
N MET A 124 -7.59 -12.61 -10.96
CA MET A 124 -6.51 -11.67 -11.29
C MET A 124 -6.15 -11.77 -12.77
N MET A 125 -5.98 -12.99 -13.28
CA MET A 125 -5.68 -13.24 -14.69
C MET A 125 -6.82 -12.84 -15.64
N GLU A 126 -8.07 -12.98 -15.22
CA GLU A 126 -9.23 -12.52 -15.99
C GLU A 126 -9.20 -10.98 -16.16
N SER A 127 -8.90 -10.26 -15.08
CA SER A 127 -8.74 -8.80 -15.10
C SER A 127 -7.53 -8.29 -15.87
N LEU A 128 -6.51 -9.14 -16.08
CA LEU A 128 -5.27 -8.81 -16.78
C LEU A 128 -5.32 -9.11 -18.27
N SER A 129 -6.47 -9.58 -18.78
CA SER A 129 -6.60 -10.09 -20.16
C SER A 129 -6.22 -9.08 -21.24
N ASP A 130 -6.32 -7.78 -20.99
CA ASP A 130 -6.08 -6.74 -21.99
C ASP A 130 -4.58 -6.39 -22.18
N GLU A 131 -3.76 -6.38 -21.12
CA GLU A 131 -2.36 -5.95 -21.18
C GLU A 131 -1.45 -6.69 -20.17
N PRO A 132 -1.17 -7.99 -20.37
CA PRO A 132 -0.30 -8.75 -19.48
C PRO A 132 1.14 -8.20 -19.45
N VAL A 133 1.66 -7.72 -20.58
CA VAL A 133 3.04 -7.19 -20.65
C VAL A 133 3.19 -5.92 -19.80
N SER A 134 2.32 -4.93 -19.99
CA SER A 134 2.35 -3.67 -19.21
C SER A 134 2.26 -3.91 -17.71
N PHE A 135 1.47 -4.91 -17.30
CA PHE A 135 1.34 -5.26 -15.89
C PHE A 135 2.66 -5.72 -15.29
N ILE A 136 3.33 -6.70 -15.91
CA ILE A 136 4.57 -7.24 -15.34
C ILE A 136 5.71 -6.24 -15.45
N THR A 137 5.89 -5.59 -16.60
CA THR A 137 6.96 -4.59 -16.75
C THR A 137 6.76 -3.43 -15.77
N GLY A 138 5.51 -3.02 -15.49
CA GLY A 138 5.20 -2.00 -14.50
C GLY A 138 5.62 -2.37 -13.07
N TRP A 139 5.55 -3.65 -12.70
CA TRP A 139 6.07 -4.14 -11.41
C TRP A 139 7.60 -4.20 -11.35
N PHE A 140 8.25 -4.35 -12.51
CA PHE A 140 9.71 -4.35 -12.68
C PHE A 140 10.25 -3.02 -13.20
N PHE A 141 9.62 -1.89 -12.85
CA PHE A 141 10.11 -0.54 -13.19
C PHE A 141 10.34 -0.30 -14.69
N ASP A 142 9.41 -0.79 -15.51
CA ASP A 142 9.41 -0.71 -16.98
C ASP A 142 10.63 -1.42 -17.63
N GLN A 143 11.20 -2.41 -16.93
CA GLN A 143 12.25 -3.26 -17.47
C GLN A 143 11.74 -4.07 -18.67
N GLU A 144 12.59 -4.26 -19.68
CA GLU A 144 12.21 -4.99 -20.89
C GLU A 144 11.93 -6.47 -20.56
N LEU A 145 10.88 -7.03 -21.16
CA LEU A 145 10.37 -8.37 -20.81
C LEU A 145 11.43 -9.49 -20.93
N HIS A 146 12.44 -9.32 -21.79
CA HIS A 146 13.51 -10.30 -21.98
C HIS A 146 14.61 -10.25 -20.92
N ASP A 147 14.70 -9.15 -20.15
CA ASP A 147 15.63 -9.01 -19.04
C ASP A 147 15.05 -9.56 -17.73
N ILE A 148 13.73 -9.77 -17.67
CA ILE A 148 13.05 -10.36 -16.52
C ILE A 148 13.22 -11.89 -16.58
N SER A 149 13.85 -12.47 -15.55
CA SER A 149 14.08 -13.92 -15.51
C SER A 149 12.86 -14.69 -15.00
N LYS A 150 12.80 -16.00 -15.28
CA LYS A 150 11.72 -16.86 -14.75
C LYS A 150 11.73 -16.85 -13.23
N TYR A 151 12.92 -16.80 -12.64
CA TYR A 151 13.09 -16.77 -11.21
C TYR A 151 12.54 -15.47 -10.59
N ASP A 152 12.73 -14.31 -11.25
CA ASP A 152 12.15 -13.05 -10.79
C ASP A 152 10.62 -13.09 -10.78
N ILE A 153 10.01 -13.74 -11.77
CA ILE A 153 8.56 -13.95 -11.84
C ILE A 153 8.08 -14.90 -10.74
N LEU A 154 8.81 -16.00 -10.50
CA LEU A 154 8.51 -16.92 -9.41
C LEU A 154 8.59 -16.19 -8.06
N ASP A 155 9.57 -15.31 -7.87
CA ASP A 155 9.74 -14.51 -6.64
C ASP A 155 8.60 -13.50 -6.48
N PHE A 156 8.21 -12.82 -7.56
CA PHE A 156 7.07 -11.92 -7.58
C PHE A 156 5.74 -12.63 -7.25
N VAL A 157 5.48 -13.80 -7.85
CA VAL A 157 4.26 -14.57 -7.61
C VAL A 157 4.27 -15.19 -6.21
N ALA A 158 5.42 -15.69 -5.73
CA ALA A 158 5.58 -16.15 -4.35
C ALA A 158 5.26 -15.01 -3.38
N TRP A 159 5.82 -13.82 -3.62
CA TRP A 159 5.61 -12.67 -2.76
C TRP A 159 4.14 -12.23 -2.71
N SER A 160 3.48 -12.17 -3.87
CA SER A 160 2.10 -11.67 -3.99
C SER A 160 1.02 -12.68 -3.57
N MET A 161 1.23 -13.98 -3.82
CA MET A 161 0.20 -15.02 -3.62
C MET A 161 0.46 -15.92 -2.40
N PHE A 162 1.67 -15.90 -1.84
CA PHE A 162 2.09 -16.79 -0.74
C PHE A 162 2.56 -16.03 0.50
N GLU A 163 1.91 -14.90 0.81
CA GLU A 163 2.11 -14.12 2.04
C GLU A 163 3.56 -13.62 2.22
N ALA A 164 4.18 -13.14 1.13
CA ALA A 164 5.56 -12.67 1.14
C ALA A 164 6.60 -13.73 1.57
N ARG A 165 6.28 -15.03 1.51
CA ARG A 165 7.25 -16.11 1.77
C ARG A 165 8.20 -16.26 0.59
N ASN A 166 9.48 -16.50 0.90
CA ASN A 166 10.45 -16.93 -0.10
C ASN A 166 10.08 -18.32 -0.64
N GLN A 167 10.45 -18.58 -1.89
CA GLN A 167 10.23 -19.87 -2.57
C GLN A 167 10.77 -21.05 -1.75
N GLU A 168 11.90 -20.87 -1.06
CA GLU A 168 12.56 -21.89 -0.23
C GLU A 168 11.71 -22.37 0.96
N HIS A 169 10.75 -21.56 1.40
CA HIS A 169 9.89 -21.86 2.54
C HIS A 169 8.52 -22.42 2.14
N LEU A 170 8.28 -22.61 0.84
CA LEU A 170 7.03 -23.16 0.33
C LEU A 170 7.01 -24.68 0.45
N THR A 171 5.85 -25.24 0.78
CA THR A 171 5.64 -26.69 0.75
C THR A 171 5.71 -27.22 -0.70
N HIS A 172 5.89 -28.53 -0.89
CA HIS A 172 5.97 -29.09 -2.25
C HIS A 172 4.71 -28.87 -3.08
N ASP A 173 3.52 -28.89 -2.45
CA ASP A 173 2.26 -28.61 -3.14
C ASP A 173 2.14 -27.12 -3.52
N GLU A 174 2.62 -26.23 -2.65
CA GLU A 174 2.69 -24.80 -2.93
C GLU A 174 3.68 -24.45 -4.03
N LEU A 175 4.85 -25.10 -4.06
CA LEU A 175 5.82 -24.96 -5.16
C LEU A 175 5.21 -25.40 -6.49
N ARG A 176 4.52 -26.54 -6.53
CA ARG A 176 3.83 -27.00 -7.74
C ARG A 176 2.75 -26.00 -8.19
N GLN A 177 2.00 -25.43 -7.25
CA GLN A 177 1.00 -24.41 -7.56
C GLN A 177 1.66 -23.13 -8.09
N LEU A 178 2.75 -22.69 -7.48
CA LEU A 178 3.54 -21.54 -7.92
C LEU A 178 4.03 -21.73 -9.37
N ASP A 179 4.58 -22.91 -9.69
CA ASP A 179 5.00 -23.26 -11.05
C ASP A 179 3.81 -23.20 -12.02
N THR A 180 2.66 -23.74 -11.62
CA THR A 180 1.42 -23.72 -12.43
C THR A 180 0.95 -22.28 -12.71
N PHE A 181 1.07 -21.37 -11.75
CA PHE A 181 0.75 -19.95 -11.95
C PHE A 181 1.70 -19.30 -12.96
N VAL A 182 3.00 -19.53 -12.85
CA VAL A 182 3.97 -18.98 -13.79
C VAL A 182 3.78 -19.55 -15.19
N GLU A 183 3.48 -20.85 -15.33
CA GLU A 183 3.14 -21.47 -16.62
C GLU A 183 1.86 -20.89 -17.23
N ASP A 184 0.80 -20.68 -16.43
CA ASP A 184 -0.43 -20.03 -16.89
C ASP A 184 -0.15 -18.61 -17.37
N TYR A 185 0.73 -17.89 -16.68
CA TYR A 185 1.15 -16.55 -17.06
C TYR A 185 1.97 -16.51 -18.35
N GLU A 186 2.97 -17.40 -18.50
CA GLU A 186 3.75 -17.57 -19.73
C GLU A 186 2.85 -17.94 -20.92
N TRP A 187 1.84 -18.79 -20.70
CA TRP A 187 0.86 -19.15 -21.72
C TRP A 187 0.04 -17.94 -22.18
N ARG A 188 -0.47 -17.11 -21.25
CA ARG A 188 -1.20 -15.87 -21.58
C ARG A 188 -0.32 -14.87 -22.33
N LEU A 189 0.92 -14.68 -21.87
CA LEU A 189 1.90 -13.86 -22.57
C LEU A 189 2.19 -14.38 -23.98
N SER A 190 2.28 -15.71 -24.15
CA SER A 190 2.47 -16.33 -25.46
C SER A 190 1.33 -15.99 -26.41
N ILE A 191 0.08 -16.09 -25.96
CA ILE A 191 -1.10 -15.72 -26.75
C ILE A 191 -1.09 -14.23 -27.07
N TYR A 192 -0.76 -13.38 -26.10
CA TYR A 192 -0.71 -11.93 -26.30
C TYR A 192 0.36 -11.51 -27.31
N LEU A 193 1.57 -12.07 -27.20
CA LEU A 193 2.72 -11.70 -28.04
C LEU A 193 2.70 -12.35 -29.43
N HIS A 194 2.16 -13.56 -29.54
CA HIS A 194 2.26 -14.37 -30.76
C HIS A 194 0.92 -14.73 -31.40
N GLY A 195 -0.20 -14.40 -30.75
CA GLY A 195 -1.54 -14.79 -31.20
C GLY A 195 -1.83 -16.28 -31.00
N LEU A 196 -3.05 -16.66 -31.38
CA LEU A 196 -3.54 -18.04 -31.36
C LEU A 196 -3.07 -18.80 -32.61
N SER A 197 -2.75 -20.09 -32.48
CA SER A 197 -2.42 -20.94 -33.62
C SER A 197 -3.66 -21.27 -34.44
N ASP A 198 -3.61 -21.07 -35.77
CA ASP A 198 -4.72 -21.35 -36.69
C ASP A 198 -5.20 -22.81 -36.64
N GLU A 199 -4.32 -23.75 -36.27
CA GLU A 199 -4.67 -25.17 -36.13
C GLU A 199 -5.73 -25.40 -35.04
N SER A 200 -5.80 -24.54 -34.02
CA SER A 200 -6.83 -24.61 -32.97
C SER A 200 -8.24 -24.24 -33.48
N LEU A 201 -8.34 -23.53 -34.61
CA LEU A 201 -9.62 -23.16 -35.22
C LEU A 201 -10.17 -24.25 -36.14
N ILE A 202 -9.31 -25.12 -36.66
CA ILE A 202 -9.67 -26.14 -37.67
C ILE A 202 -10.37 -27.35 -37.04
N ASN A 203 -10.15 -27.62 -35.74
CA ASN A 203 -10.74 -28.77 -35.04
C ASN A 203 -12.12 -28.50 -34.42
N LYS A 204 -12.69 -27.30 -34.56
CA LYS A 204 -14.11 -27.11 -34.21
C LYS A 204 -14.97 -27.67 -35.35
N PRO A 205 -15.74 -28.76 -35.15
CA PRO A 205 -16.61 -29.29 -36.18
C PRO A 205 -17.57 -28.19 -36.62
N THR A 206 -17.40 -27.73 -37.86
CA THR A 206 -18.23 -26.74 -38.50
C THR A 206 -19.66 -27.26 -38.59
N GLU A 207 -20.50 -26.95 -37.60
CA GLU A 207 -21.95 -27.04 -37.77
C GLU A 207 -22.32 -26.09 -38.91
N SER A 208 -22.66 -26.69 -40.04
CA SER A 208 -22.99 -26.03 -41.30
C SER A 208 -24.24 -25.17 -41.15
N GLY A 209 -24.06 -23.89 -40.82
CA GLY A 209 -25.10 -22.87 -40.76
C GLY A 209 -24.76 -21.66 -41.63
N SER A 210 -25.26 -21.68 -42.87
CA SER A 210 -25.43 -20.58 -43.84
C SER A 210 -24.65 -19.26 -43.63
N LEU A 211 -23.67 -19.06 -44.50
CA LEU A 211 -22.92 -17.85 -44.79
C LEU A 211 -23.82 -16.62 -45.06
N ASN A 212 -23.53 -15.49 -44.41
CA ASN A 212 -23.69 -14.17 -45.03
C ASN A 212 -22.42 -13.35 -44.76
N LYS A 213 -21.73 -13.04 -45.85
CA LYS A 213 -20.55 -12.17 -45.92
C LYS A 213 -20.93 -10.76 -45.47
N LEU A 214 -20.20 -10.20 -44.50
CA LEU A 214 -20.05 -8.75 -44.40
C LEU A 214 -18.65 -8.36 -43.91
N ASN A 215 -18.15 -7.31 -44.54
CA ASN A 215 -16.81 -6.74 -44.55
C ASN A 215 -16.03 -6.68 -43.23
N GLN A 216 -14.82 -7.20 -43.35
CA GLN A 216 -13.52 -6.70 -42.89
C GLN A 216 -13.49 -5.20 -42.54
N GLU A 217 -13.63 -4.89 -41.24
CA GLU A 217 -12.92 -3.83 -40.49
C GLU A 217 -13.38 -3.89 -39.03
N SER A 218 -12.60 -4.52 -38.14
CA SER A 218 -12.54 -4.18 -36.70
C SER A 218 -11.47 -5.00 -35.99
N HIS A 219 -10.50 -4.26 -35.46
CA HIS A 219 -9.45 -4.70 -34.54
C HIS A 219 -10.04 -5.25 -33.22
N TYR A 220 -9.52 -6.40 -32.77
CA TYR A 220 -9.40 -6.89 -31.38
C TYR A 220 -10.63 -6.86 -30.43
N THR A 221 -11.86 -7.10 -30.89
CA THR A 221 -13.03 -7.29 -29.98
C THR A 221 -13.43 -8.76 -29.76
N VAL A 222 -12.61 -9.73 -30.17
CA VAL A 222 -12.96 -11.17 -30.12
C VAL A 222 -12.51 -11.85 -28.83
N LEU A 223 -11.54 -11.30 -28.09
CA LEU A 223 -11.03 -11.91 -26.86
C LEU A 223 -11.97 -11.76 -25.65
N THR A 224 -12.80 -10.71 -25.58
CA THR A 224 -13.75 -10.51 -24.47
C THR A 224 -15.00 -11.39 -24.56
N LYS A 225 -15.44 -11.80 -25.76
CA LYS A 225 -16.65 -12.64 -25.91
C LYS A 225 -16.45 -14.13 -25.64
N VAL A 226 -15.21 -14.62 -25.62
CA VAL A 226 -14.93 -16.01 -25.23
C VAL A 226 -15.00 -16.17 -23.70
N GLY A 227 -14.72 -15.11 -22.93
CA GLY A 227 -14.85 -15.10 -21.47
C GLY A 227 -16.29 -15.01 -20.95
N GLU A 228 -17.17 -14.26 -21.62
CA GLU A 228 -18.55 -14.07 -21.15
C GLU A 228 -19.42 -15.35 -21.20
N ASN A 229 -19.11 -16.30 -22.09
CA ASN A 229 -19.83 -17.58 -22.16
C ASN A 229 -19.35 -18.61 -21.13
N PHE A 230 -18.27 -18.32 -20.37
CA PHE A 230 -17.65 -19.26 -19.45
C PHE A 230 -18.25 -19.22 -18.02
N VAL A 231 -19.06 -18.19 -17.67
CA VAL A 231 -19.47 -17.95 -16.26
C VAL A 231 -20.98 -18.02 -16.00
N SER A 232 -21.84 -18.19 -17.02
CA SER A 232 -23.30 -18.18 -16.80
C SER A 232 -23.95 -19.52 -16.41
N SER A 233 -23.20 -20.48 -15.87
CA SER A 233 -23.76 -21.78 -15.41
C SER A 233 -23.30 -22.15 -14.00
N LYS A 234 -23.47 -21.24 -13.05
CA LYS A 234 -23.35 -21.57 -11.62
C LYS A 234 -24.13 -20.58 -10.76
N ASN A 235 -25.45 -20.64 -10.82
CA ASN A 235 -26.34 -20.09 -9.79
C ASN A 235 -27.75 -20.67 -9.93
N HIS A 236 -28.05 -21.74 -9.20
CA HIS A 236 -29.38 -21.93 -8.59
C HIS A 236 -29.31 -22.98 -7.47
N MET A 237 -30.07 -22.71 -6.40
CA MET A 237 -30.42 -23.55 -5.25
C MET A 237 -29.46 -23.62 -4.06
N ALA A 238 -29.68 -22.72 -3.10
CA ALA A 238 -29.63 -23.04 -1.68
C ALA A 238 -30.80 -22.37 -0.96
N THR A 239 -31.91 -23.09 -0.83
CA THR A 239 -32.95 -22.80 0.18
C THR A 239 -33.05 -24.00 1.10
N HIS A 240 -32.77 -23.76 2.37
CA HIS A 240 -32.94 -24.70 3.47
C HIS A 240 -34.41 -25.11 3.60
N THR A 241 -34.69 -26.41 3.47
CA THR A 241 -35.80 -27.05 4.20
C THR A 241 -35.45 -28.50 4.50
N SER A 242 -35.58 -28.85 5.78
CA SER A 242 -35.46 -30.18 6.37
C SER A 242 -36.28 -31.25 5.64
N CYS A 243 -35.73 -32.45 5.42
CA CYS A 243 -36.33 -33.71 5.87
C CYS A 243 -35.45 -34.93 5.57
N SER A 244 -35.61 -35.89 6.46
CA SER A 244 -35.08 -37.24 6.59
C SER A 244 -35.09 -38.15 5.34
N SER A 245 -34.06 -39.00 5.29
CA SER A 245 -34.05 -40.40 4.83
C SER A 245 -34.64 -40.72 3.45
N LEU A 246 -33.76 -40.96 2.47
CA LEU A 246 -33.95 -41.95 1.41
C LEU A 246 -32.59 -42.32 0.80
N GLU A 247 -32.02 -43.41 1.31
CA GLU A 247 -31.08 -44.25 0.57
C GLU A 247 -31.84 -44.88 -0.61
N SER A 248 -31.39 -44.65 -1.85
CA SER A 248 -31.26 -45.68 -2.89
C SER A 248 -30.92 -45.08 -4.26
N LEU A 249 -29.99 -45.74 -4.96
CA LEU A 249 -29.64 -45.60 -6.37
C LEU A 249 -29.18 -44.22 -6.87
N VAL A 250 -27.92 -43.87 -6.56
CA VAL A 250 -27.13 -43.01 -7.46
C VAL A 250 -26.41 -43.93 -8.44
N SER A 251 -26.95 -44.03 -9.65
CA SER A 251 -26.28 -44.65 -10.78
C SER A 251 -25.07 -43.79 -11.15
N SER A 252 -23.90 -44.40 -11.16
CA SER A 252 -22.59 -43.78 -11.43
C SER A 252 -22.49 -43.33 -12.89
N THR A 253 -23.17 -42.25 -13.26
CA THR A 253 -22.90 -41.55 -14.51
C THR A 253 -21.59 -40.78 -14.32
N SER A 254 -20.48 -41.39 -14.74
CA SER A 254 -19.17 -40.75 -14.85
C SER A 254 -19.29 -39.58 -15.81
N ILE A 255 -19.66 -38.40 -15.29
CA ILE A 255 -19.52 -37.13 -16.00
C ILE A 255 -18.02 -36.86 -15.99
N HIS A 256 -17.31 -37.37 -17.00
CA HIS A 256 -15.97 -36.89 -17.27
C HIS A 256 -16.10 -35.39 -17.57
N PRO A 257 -15.46 -34.52 -16.76
CA PRO A 257 -15.44 -33.10 -17.09
C PRO A 257 -14.87 -32.99 -18.50
N ILE A 258 -15.63 -32.37 -19.39
CA ILE A 258 -15.17 -32.04 -20.73
C ILE A 258 -14.03 -31.07 -20.50
N VAL A 259 -12.79 -31.57 -20.55
CA VAL A 259 -11.59 -30.75 -20.51
C VAL A 259 -11.57 -30.01 -21.83
N GLU A 260 -12.14 -28.81 -21.87
CA GLU A 260 -11.99 -27.94 -23.03
C GLU A 260 -10.49 -27.72 -23.24
N GLU A 261 -10.01 -28.16 -24.41
CA GLU A 261 -8.60 -28.00 -24.77
C GLU A 261 -8.27 -26.51 -24.77
N ARG A 262 -7.28 -26.13 -23.94
CA ARG A 262 -6.80 -24.76 -23.87
C ARG A 262 -6.26 -24.35 -25.25
N PRO A 263 -6.57 -23.15 -25.75
CA PRO A 263 -6.04 -22.70 -27.03
C PRO A 263 -4.51 -22.68 -27.01
N CYS A 264 -3.89 -23.17 -28.08
CA CYS A 264 -2.44 -23.19 -28.21
C CYS A 264 -1.92 -21.89 -28.85
N PRO A 265 -0.91 -21.23 -28.27
CA PRO A 265 -0.30 -20.05 -28.88
C PRO A 265 0.50 -20.45 -30.13
N HIS A 266 0.68 -19.51 -31.08
CA HIS A 266 1.48 -19.77 -32.28
C HIS A 266 2.95 -20.06 -31.96
N LYS A 267 3.48 -19.38 -30.95
CA LYS A 267 4.82 -19.60 -30.41
C LYS A 267 4.76 -19.49 -28.89
N TRP A 268 5.51 -20.35 -28.22
CA TRP A 268 5.67 -20.29 -26.78
C TRP A 268 6.68 -19.22 -26.40
N PHE A 269 6.25 -18.26 -25.59
CA PHE A 269 7.10 -17.39 -24.80
C PHE A 269 7.46 -18.12 -23.51
N ARG A 270 8.74 -18.06 -23.14
CA ARG A 270 9.24 -18.54 -21.84
C ARG A 270 10.20 -17.50 -21.29
N PHE A 271 10.09 -17.22 -20.01
CA PHE A 271 11.07 -16.39 -19.34
C PHE A 271 12.43 -17.08 -19.35
N ARG A 272 13.50 -16.30 -19.35
CA ARG A 272 14.86 -16.83 -19.32
C ARG A 272 15.07 -17.60 -18.03
N GLU A 273 15.43 -18.88 -18.13
CA GLU A 273 15.88 -19.64 -16.97
C GLU A 273 17.16 -18.97 -16.43
N SER A 274 17.12 -18.55 -15.17
CA SER A 274 18.31 -18.03 -14.51
C SER A 274 19.33 -19.15 -14.43
N SER A 275 20.52 -18.95 -14.99
CA SER A 275 21.66 -19.82 -14.69
C SER A 275 21.88 -19.83 -13.18
N HIS A 276 22.07 -21.01 -12.59
CA HIS A 276 22.20 -21.24 -11.14
C HIS A 276 23.25 -20.39 -10.40
N ASP A 277 24.09 -19.65 -11.12
CA ASP A 277 25.16 -18.78 -10.58
C ASP A 277 24.76 -17.31 -10.41
N ASN A 278 23.49 -16.94 -10.60
CA ASN A 278 23.07 -15.55 -10.53
C ASN A 278 22.88 -15.05 -9.08
N PRO A 279 23.25 -13.78 -8.80
CA PRO A 279 23.12 -13.14 -7.49
C PRO A 279 21.66 -13.09 -6.99
N PRO A 280 21.43 -12.76 -5.70
CA PRO A 280 20.08 -12.65 -5.13
C PRO A 280 19.16 -11.79 -6.01
N THR A 281 17.88 -12.16 -6.06
CA THR A 281 16.89 -11.60 -6.98
C THR A 281 16.54 -10.16 -6.72
N PHE A 282 15.83 -9.56 -7.66
CA PHE A 282 15.29 -8.22 -7.53
C PHE A 282 14.45 -8.03 -6.25
N PHE A 283 13.44 -8.87 -6.02
CA PHE A 283 12.53 -8.72 -4.87
C PHE A 283 13.13 -9.21 -3.56
N THR A 284 13.89 -10.31 -3.56
CA THR A 284 14.64 -10.72 -2.36
C THR A 284 15.68 -9.66 -1.98
N ASN A 285 16.39 -9.04 -2.93
CA ASN A 285 17.27 -7.90 -2.61
C ASN A 285 16.51 -6.68 -2.11
N LEU A 286 15.33 -6.41 -2.66
CA LEU A 286 14.49 -5.30 -2.20
C LEU A 286 14.03 -5.54 -0.76
N TYR A 287 13.57 -6.76 -0.46
CA TYR A 287 13.16 -7.18 0.88
C TYR A 287 14.35 -7.18 1.84
N GLU A 288 15.49 -7.77 1.49
CA GLU A 288 16.70 -7.78 2.32
C GLU A 288 17.26 -6.36 2.54
N ASN A 289 17.16 -5.47 1.55
CA ASN A 289 17.49 -4.05 1.75
C ASN A 289 16.51 -3.37 2.69
N TYR A 290 15.21 -3.66 2.56
CA TYR A 290 14.20 -3.11 3.46
C TYR A 290 14.41 -3.60 4.89
N LYS A 291 14.58 -4.91 5.07
CA LYS A 291 14.89 -5.57 6.34
C LYS A 291 16.16 -4.99 6.96
N ARG A 292 17.26 -4.91 6.22
CA ARG A 292 18.50 -4.29 6.69
C ARG A 292 18.29 -2.84 7.13
N ARG A 293 17.51 -2.05 6.38
CA ARG A 293 17.18 -0.66 6.73
C ARG A 293 16.31 -0.58 7.98
N TYR A 294 15.34 -1.48 8.11
CA TYR A 294 14.47 -1.57 9.29
C TYR A 294 15.25 -2.00 10.53
N GLU A 295 16.16 -2.97 10.40
CA GLU A 295 16.97 -3.48 11.50
C GLU A 295 18.00 -2.45 11.97
N GLN A 296 18.58 -1.67 11.04
CA GLN A 296 19.34 -0.46 11.37
C GLN A 296 18.50 0.54 12.17
N TYR A 297 17.25 0.77 11.75
CA TYR A 297 16.35 1.69 12.46
C TYR A 297 15.97 1.16 13.85
N ARG A 298 15.74 -0.15 13.99
CA ARG A 298 15.48 -0.83 15.25
C ARG A 298 16.68 -0.70 16.20
N GLN A 299 17.89 -0.95 15.71
CA GLN A 299 19.12 -0.77 16.49
C GLN A 299 19.32 0.68 16.95
N MET A 300 18.92 1.66 16.13
CA MET A 300 18.91 3.07 16.56
C MET A 300 17.90 3.29 17.69
N LEU A 301 16.70 2.73 17.61
CA LEU A 301 15.66 2.87 18.64
C LEU A 301 15.99 2.16 19.95
N GLU A 302 16.71 1.04 19.90
CA GLU A 302 17.14 0.28 21.07
C GLU A 302 18.30 0.95 21.83
N ASN A 303 18.94 1.96 21.24
CA ASN A 303 19.98 2.72 21.92
C ASN A 303 19.37 3.58 23.05
N PRO A 304 19.77 3.41 24.33
CA PRO A 304 19.19 4.14 25.46
C PRO A 304 19.44 5.66 25.40
N ASN A 305 20.38 6.11 24.57
CA ASN A 305 20.66 7.52 24.33
C ASN A 305 19.98 8.08 23.07
N PHE A 306 19.07 7.32 22.44
CA PHE A 306 18.41 7.74 21.22
C PHE A 306 17.49 8.95 21.46
N HIS A 307 17.76 10.03 20.75
CA HIS A 307 16.94 11.23 20.70
C HIS A 307 16.16 11.23 19.37
N PRO A 308 14.87 10.83 19.36
CA PRO A 308 14.18 10.43 18.14
C PRO A 308 14.17 11.47 17.03
N VAL A 309 14.06 12.74 17.39
CA VAL A 309 14.01 13.84 16.41
C VAL A 309 15.41 14.22 15.92
N GLN A 310 16.40 14.22 16.81
CA GLN A 310 17.75 14.68 16.49
C GLN A 310 18.52 13.62 15.71
N ASP A 311 18.44 12.36 16.14
CA ASP A 311 19.14 11.26 15.50
C ASP A 311 18.53 10.91 14.14
N PHE A 312 17.21 11.02 13.99
CA PHE A 312 16.57 10.90 12.67
C PHE A 312 16.99 12.03 11.72
N ARG A 313 17.11 13.26 12.23
CA ARG A 313 17.60 14.39 11.43
C ARG A 313 19.05 14.20 10.99
N ASN A 314 19.90 13.68 11.88
CA ASN A 314 21.30 13.37 11.58
C ASN A 314 21.40 12.24 10.56
N PHE A 315 20.62 11.15 10.72
CA PHE A 315 20.55 10.05 9.77
C PHE A 315 20.13 10.52 8.36
N MET A 316 19.10 11.36 8.27
CA MET A 316 18.66 11.94 6.99
C MET A 316 19.72 12.86 6.38
N ALA A 317 20.46 13.61 7.19
CA ALA A 317 21.55 14.44 6.72
C ALA A 317 22.72 13.60 6.20
N GLU A 318 23.09 12.54 6.90
CA GLU A 318 24.14 11.59 6.50
C GLU A 318 23.75 10.86 5.19
N LYS A 319 22.51 10.37 5.07
CA LYS A 319 22.03 9.75 3.83
C LYS A 319 22.00 10.71 2.66
N LYS A 320 21.63 11.97 2.91
CA LYS A 320 21.70 13.02 1.88
C LYS A 320 23.15 13.26 1.45
N GLN A 321 24.09 13.28 2.39
CA GLN A 321 25.51 13.42 2.08
C GLN A 321 26.06 12.22 1.29
N GLN A 322 25.72 10.99 1.68
CA GLN A 322 26.10 9.78 0.94
C GLN A 322 25.59 9.79 -0.51
N ILE A 323 24.38 10.32 -0.75
CA ILE A 323 23.85 10.49 -2.12
C ILE A 323 24.67 11.51 -2.90
N TYR A 324 25.03 12.65 -2.31
CA TYR A 324 25.89 13.63 -2.97
C TYR A 324 27.28 13.09 -3.28
N GLU A 325 27.89 12.34 -2.35
CA GLU A 325 29.20 11.71 -2.57
C GLU A 325 29.12 10.62 -3.66
N ALA A 326 28.04 9.84 -3.71
CA ALA A 326 27.82 8.87 -4.77
C ALA A 326 27.60 9.55 -6.14
N GLU A 327 26.89 10.67 -6.18
CA GLU A 327 26.70 11.49 -7.37
C GLU A 327 28.03 12.09 -7.85
N GLU A 328 28.82 12.68 -6.94
CA GLU A 328 30.13 13.24 -7.26
C GLU A 328 31.10 12.15 -7.75
N ASN A 329 31.12 10.98 -7.12
CA ASN A 329 31.92 9.84 -7.56
C ASN A 329 31.49 9.32 -8.93
N ALA A 330 30.18 9.26 -9.21
CA ALA A 330 29.66 8.88 -10.51
C ALA A 330 30.06 9.90 -11.59
N MET A 331 29.98 11.21 -11.27
CA MET A 331 30.44 12.28 -12.15
C MET A 331 31.95 12.22 -12.41
N ALA A 332 32.76 12.02 -11.37
CA ALA A 332 34.21 11.89 -11.50
C ALA A 332 34.59 10.65 -12.34
N THR A 333 33.91 9.52 -12.13
CA THR A 333 34.10 8.30 -12.91
C THR A 333 33.75 8.52 -14.38
N ALA A 334 32.61 9.17 -14.65
CA ALA A 334 32.20 9.52 -16.01
C ALA A 334 33.20 10.48 -16.66
N SER A 335 33.64 11.52 -15.95
CA SER A 335 34.65 12.48 -16.45
C SER A 335 35.95 11.78 -16.81
N HIS A 336 36.44 10.89 -15.95
CA HIS A 336 37.64 10.11 -16.20
C HIS A 336 37.48 9.13 -17.37
N MET A 337 36.29 8.54 -17.56
CA MET A 337 35.98 7.74 -18.76
C MET A 337 36.02 8.59 -20.04
N TYR A 338 35.47 9.82 -20.01
CA TYR A 338 35.52 10.73 -21.16
C TYR A 338 36.95 11.19 -21.47
N GLU A 339 37.74 11.55 -20.46
CA GLU A 339 39.14 11.92 -20.64
C GLU A 339 39.95 10.76 -21.23
N ASN A 340 39.81 9.55 -20.70
CA ASN A 340 40.51 8.37 -21.23
C ASN A 340 40.06 8.02 -22.65
N ALA A 341 38.76 8.10 -22.96
CA ALA A 341 38.29 7.92 -24.33
C ALA A 341 38.89 8.98 -25.25
N TYR A 342 38.90 10.25 -24.84
CA TYR A 342 39.48 11.35 -25.62
C TYR A 342 40.97 11.15 -25.90
N PHE A 343 41.77 10.78 -24.89
CA PHE A 343 43.20 10.53 -25.07
C PHE A 343 43.50 9.26 -25.87
N THR A 344 42.64 8.24 -25.82
CA THR A 344 42.82 7.00 -26.58
C THR A 344 42.49 7.18 -28.07
N PHE A 345 41.55 8.07 -28.41
CA PHE A 345 41.13 8.30 -29.80
C PHE A 345 41.88 9.42 -30.53
N VAL A 346 42.56 10.33 -29.81
CA VAL A 346 43.29 11.46 -30.43
C VAL A 346 44.78 11.13 -30.61
N ASN A 347 45.11 10.41 -31.69
CA ASN A 347 46.46 10.43 -32.24
C ASN A 347 46.67 11.75 -33.01
N LYS A 348 47.53 12.62 -32.47
CA LYS A 348 47.86 13.95 -33.03
C LYS A 348 48.29 13.82 -34.51
N GLY A 349 47.53 14.43 -35.41
CA GLY A 349 47.84 14.52 -36.85
C GLY A 349 46.99 13.66 -37.80
N SER A 350 46.00 12.91 -37.31
CA SER A 350 45.06 12.18 -38.18
C SER A 350 43.98 13.11 -38.77
N ASN A 351 43.34 12.71 -39.87
CA ASN A 351 42.21 13.45 -40.49
C ASN A 351 41.04 13.72 -39.52
N PHE A 352 41.01 13.04 -38.36
CA PHE A 352 40.06 13.25 -37.28
C PHE A 352 40.24 14.62 -36.59
N ASP A 353 41.47 15.16 -36.53
CA ASP A 353 41.77 16.44 -35.86
C ASP A 353 41.17 17.64 -36.59
N LYS A 354 41.10 17.55 -37.93
CA LYS A 354 40.41 18.54 -38.77
C LYS A 354 38.89 18.47 -38.65
N GLN A 355 38.33 17.27 -38.43
CA GLN A 355 36.91 17.12 -38.10
C GLN A 355 36.62 17.60 -36.67
N ILE A 356 37.52 17.34 -35.71
CA ILE A 356 37.38 17.83 -34.32
C ILE A 356 37.43 19.35 -34.26
N THR A 357 38.22 20.04 -35.10
CA THR A 357 38.24 21.52 -35.10
C THR A 357 36.94 22.12 -35.65
N ALA A 358 36.29 21.44 -36.60
CA ALA A 358 34.95 21.80 -37.07
C ALA A 358 33.87 21.44 -36.01
N ILE A 359 34.05 20.33 -35.32
CA ILE A 359 33.19 19.91 -34.21
C ILE A 359 33.39 20.83 -33.00
N SER A 360 34.59 21.36 -32.71
CA SER A 360 34.85 22.19 -31.53
C SER A 360 34.18 23.56 -31.61
N GLN A 361 34.00 24.10 -32.83
CA GLN A 361 33.16 25.29 -33.03
C GLN A 361 31.67 24.96 -32.77
N SER A 362 31.19 23.81 -33.24
CA SER A 362 29.85 23.29 -32.90
C SER A 362 29.71 22.96 -31.40
N THR A 363 30.78 22.52 -30.74
CA THR A 363 30.77 22.16 -29.31
C THR A 363 30.85 23.40 -28.45
N TYR A 364 31.51 24.46 -28.91
CA TYR A 364 31.49 25.77 -28.25
C TYR A 364 30.10 26.37 -28.28
N GLU A 365 29.40 26.30 -29.42
CA GLU A 365 27.99 26.69 -29.54
C GLU A 365 27.10 25.87 -28.59
N GLN A 366 27.28 24.54 -28.54
CA GLN A 366 26.59 23.67 -27.58
C GLN A 366 26.93 23.98 -26.13
N LEU A 367 28.17 24.33 -25.80
CA LEU A 367 28.58 24.71 -24.44
C LEU A 367 27.97 26.05 -24.02
N THR A 368 27.88 27.02 -24.93
CA THR A 368 27.14 28.26 -24.66
C THR A 368 25.63 28.03 -24.55
N GLU A 369 25.07 27.08 -25.30
CA GLU A 369 23.67 26.66 -25.19
C GLU A 369 23.40 25.95 -23.84
N VAL A 370 24.31 25.07 -23.40
CA VAL A 370 24.28 24.42 -22.08
C VAL A 370 24.46 25.45 -20.96
N TRP A 371 25.34 26.43 -21.12
CA TRP A 371 25.54 27.50 -20.14
C TRP A 371 24.33 28.44 -20.02
N ASN A 372 23.69 28.78 -21.15
CA ASN A 372 22.43 29.53 -21.15
C ASN A 372 21.27 28.71 -20.56
N SER A 373 21.23 27.40 -20.82
CA SER A 373 20.31 26.44 -20.19
C SER A 373 20.51 26.35 -18.67
N MET A 374 21.76 26.43 -18.19
CA MET A 374 22.08 26.44 -16.77
C MET A 374 21.61 27.73 -16.05
N TRP A 375 21.65 28.87 -16.73
CA TRP A 375 21.06 30.12 -16.23
C TRP A 375 19.54 30.09 -16.23
N GLU A 376 18.91 29.46 -17.23
CA GLU A 376 17.47 29.19 -17.24
C GLU A 376 17.09 28.24 -16.08
N MET A 377 17.94 27.27 -15.75
CA MET A 377 17.77 26.34 -14.63
C MET A 377 17.77 27.05 -13.26
N LYS A 378 18.55 28.14 -13.10
CA LYS A 378 18.49 29.00 -11.90
C LYS A 378 17.16 29.76 -11.80
N GLY A 379 16.61 30.22 -12.92
CA GLY A 379 15.25 30.76 -13.01
C GLY A 379 14.17 29.71 -12.67
N ARG A 380 14.36 28.47 -13.15
CA ARG A 380 13.47 27.32 -12.89
C ARG A 380 13.48 26.88 -11.43
N LEU A 381 14.62 26.95 -10.73
CA LEU A 381 14.68 26.76 -9.28
C LEU A 381 13.85 27.80 -8.51
N GLY A 382 13.78 29.04 -9.01
CA GLY A 382 12.88 30.07 -8.50
C GLY A 382 11.40 29.66 -8.63
N THR A 383 11.02 29.14 -9.80
CA THR A 383 9.65 28.64 -10.07
C THR A 383 9.32 27.43 -9.19
N ALA A 384 10.24 26.49 -9.00
CA ALA A 384 10.06 25.34 -8.12
C ALA A 384 9.87 25.76 -6.65
N ASN A 385 10.65 26.74 -6.18
CA ASN A 385 10.49 27.30 -4.83
C ASN A 385 9.15 28.03 -4.65
N PHE A 386 8.67 28.73 -5.67
CA PHE A 386 7.35 29.37 -5.67
C PHE A 386 6.22 28.33 -5.63
N ILE A 387 6.29 27.29 -6.47
CA ILE A 387 5.33 26.17 -6.51
C ILE A 387 5.29 25.45 -5.15
N SER A 388 6.46 25.14 -4.59
CA SER A 388 6.60 24.49 -3.29
C SER A 388 6.00 25.33 -2.15
N SER A 389 6.27 26.64 -2.13
CA SER A 389 5.71 27.57 -1.14
C SER A 389 4.20 27.67 -1.25
N ARG A 390 3.66 27.72 -2.48
CA ARG A 390 2.22 27.75 -2.73
C ARG A 390 1.54 26.45 -2.32
N ARG A 391 2.15 25.29 -2.59
CA ARG A 391 1.67 23.97 -2.14
C ARG A 391 1.63 23.89 -0.61
N LYS A 392 2.67 24.37 0.08
CA LYS A 392 2.71 24.44 1.56
C LYS A 392 1.58 25.31 2.12
N ALA A 393 1.35 26.48 1.53
CA ALA A 393 0.28 27.38 1.95
C ALA A 393 -1.11 26.74 1.79
N LEU A 394 -1.39 26.10 0.64
CA LEU A 394 -2.65 25.39 0.40
C LEU A 394 -2.86 24.20 1.34
N ASN A 395 -1.81 23.43 1.60
CA ASN A 395 -1.86 22.33 2.58
C ASN A 395 -2.15 22.84 3.99
N GLN A 396 -1.61 24.01 4.37
CA GLN A 396 -1.91 24.62 5.66
C GLN A 396 -3.37 25.10 5.74
N GLN A 397 -3.92 25.68 4.66
CA GLN A 397 -5.34 26.04 4.57
C GLN A 397 -6.24 24.79 4.68
N MET A 398 -5.90 23.71 3.98
CA MET A 398 -6.63 22.44 4.05
C MET A 398 -6.63 21.85 5.46
N LYS A 399 -5.48 21.88 6.16
CA LYS A 399 -5.41 21.48 7.58
C LYS A 399 -6.32 22.34 8.47
N GLY A 400 -6.39 23.65 8.20
CA GLY A 400 -7.33 24.56 8.89
C GLY A 400 -8.79 24.18 8.67
N TYR A 401 -9.18 23.93 7.41
CA TYR A 401 -10.56 23.51 7.09
C TYR A 401 -10.91 22.14 7.67
N ARG A 402 -9.97 21.19 7.71
CA ARG A 402 -10.18 19.89 8.36
C ARG A 402 -10.43 20.03 9.85
N ARG A 403 -9.64 20.86 10.56
CA ARG A 403 -9.87 21.13 11.98
C ARG A 403 -11.24 21.75 12.24
N LEU A 404 -11.65 22.71 11.40
CA LEU A 404 -12.95 23.35 11.50
C LEU A 404 -14.09 22.35 11.22
N LEU A 405 -13.90 21.45 10.26
CA LEU A 405 -14.84 20.35 9.97
C LEU A 405 -14.97 19.42 11.18
N THR A 406 -13.85 18.96 11.75
CA THR A 406 -13.86 18.12 12.96
C THR A 406 -14.53 18.84 14.13
N GLN A 407 -14.27 20.13 14.31
CA GLN A 407 -14.91 20.93 15.35
C GLN A 407 -16.42 21.04 15.13
N MET A 408 -16.88 21.35 13.91
CA MET A 408 -18.30 21.40 13.58
C MET A 408 -18.98 20.05 13.82
N VAL A 409 -18.37 18.95 13.39
CA VAL A 409 -18.87 17.59 13.65
C VAL A 409 -18.95 17.32 15.15
N SER A 410 -17.95 17.75 15.93
CA SER A 410 -17.93 17.55 17.39
C SER A 410 -18.96 18.38 18.16
N MET A 411 -19.46 19.49 17.58
CA MET A 411 -20.43 20.36 18.26
C MET A 411 -21.87 19.81 18.25
N SER A 412 -22.11 18.64 17.65
CA SER A 412 -23.24 17.67 17.72
C SER A 412 -24.71 18.13 17.84
N SER A 413 -25.02 19.40 18.09
CA SER A 413 -26.38 19.95 18.11
C SER A 413 -26.52 20.96 16.97
N ALA A 414 -26.97 20.45 15.82
CA ALA A 414 -27.39 21.23 14.64
C ALA A 414 -26.35 22.21 14.08
N VAL A 415 -25.29 21.69 13.45
CA VAL A 415 -24.48 22.50 12.53
C VAL A 415 -25.39 22.98 11.39
N PRO A 416 -25.51 24.29 11.14
CA PRO A 416 -26.31 24.79 10.02
C PRO A 416 -25.79 24.20 8.72
N SER A 417 -26.64 23.48 7.98
CA SER A 417 -26.28 22.80 6.73
C SER A 417 -25.61 23.71 5.72
N LYS A 418 -25.97 25.00 5.71
CA LYS A 418 -25.34 26.06 4.90
C LYS A 418 -23.85 26.26 5.23
N GLN A 419 -23.47 26.29 6.51
CA GLN A 419 -22.08 26.48 6.92
C GLN A 419 -21.22 25.25 6.59
N MET A 420 -21.79 24.04 6.75
CA MET A 420 -21.14 22.80 6.32
C MET A 420 -20.93 22.76 4.80
N ALA A 421 -21.94 23.14 4.02
CA ALA A 421 -21.84 23.20 2.56
C ALA A 421 -20.79 24.22 2.09
N ASP A 422 -20.73 25.41 2.71
CA ASP A 422 -19.72 26.42 2.40
C ASP A 422 -18.30 25.96 2.76
N LEU A 423 -18.13 25.25 3.88
CA LEU A 423 -16.84 24.67 4.27
C LEU A 423 -16.40 23.58 3.30
N MET A 424 -17.30 22.66 2.95
CA MET A 424 -17.03 21.61 1.98
C MET A 424 -16.66 22.19 0.62
N ARG A 425 -17.36 23.24 0.16
CA ARG A 425 -17.02 23.95 -1.08
C ARG A 425 -15.60 24.53 -1.02
N LYS A 426 -15.18 25.12 0.10
CA LYS A 426 -13.80 25.63 0.27
C LYS A 426 -12.75 24.51 0.28
N ILE A 427 -13.04 23.36 0.89
CA ILE A 427 -12.17 22.18 0.85
C ILE A 427 -12.00 21.70 -0.59
N THR A 428 -13.09 21.59 -1.34
CA THR A 428 -13.05 21.21 -2.77
C THR A 428 -12.22 22.19 -3.58
N GLN A 429 -12.42 23.50 -3.42
CA GLN A 429 -11.64 24.53 -4.12
C GLN A 429 -10.14 24.45 -3.80
N CYS A 430 -9.77 24.14 -2.56
CA CYS A 430 -8.36 23.93 -2.19
C CYS A 430 -7.76 22.70 -2.86
N ASN A 431 -8.50 21.60 -2.95
CA ASN A 431 -8.04 20.39 -3.65
C ASN A 431 -7.88 20.64 -5.16
N GLU A 432 -8.85 21.29 -5.80
CA GLU A 432 -8.74 21.67 -7.21
C GLU A 432 -7.54 22.60 -7.46
N ALA A 433 -7.25 23.52 -6.53
CA ALA A 433 -6.08 24.39 -6.63
C ALA A 433 -4.75 23.62 -6.45
N LEU A 434 -4.71 22.61 -5.59
CA LEU A 434 -3.55 21.72 -5.44
C LEU A 434 -3.33 20.89 -6.70
N GLU A 435 -4.38 20.31 -7.27
CA GLU A 435 -4.35 19.52 -8.50
C GLU A 435 -3.83 20.37 -9.68
N ARG A 436 -4.31 21.61 -9.83
CA ARG A 436 -3.79 22.54 -10.85
C ARG A 436 -2.31 22.85 -10.68
N ILE A 437 -1.81 22.94 -9.45
CA ILE A 437 -0.39 23.16 -9.19
C ILE A 437 0.42 21.91 -9.54
N GLU A 438 -0.10 20.72 -9.25
CA GLU A 438 0.55 19.45 -9.60
C GLU A 438 0.59 19.23 -11.12
N CYS A 439 -0.52 19.50 -11.83
CA CYS A 439 -0.55 19.49 -13.29
C CYS A 439 0.42 20.53 -13.86
N SER A 440 0.41 21.77 -13.37
CA SER A 440 1.34 22.80 -13.83
C SER A 440 2.81 22.44 -13.56
N ALA A 441 3.11 21.80 -12.43
CA ALA A 441 4.45 21.33 -12.11
C ALA A 441 4.87 20.17 -13.03
N ARG A 442 3.94 19.26 -13.34
CA ARG A 442 4.15 18.18 -14.31
C ARG A 442 4.41 18.73 -15.70
N ASP A 443 3.60 19.67 -16.19
CA ASP A 443 3.76 20.29 -17.51
C ASP A 443 5.09 21.05 -17.60
N ALA A 444 5.44 21.79 -16.55
CA ALA A 444 6.73 22.46 -16.45
C ALA A 444 7.90 21.47 -16.46
N PHE A 445 7.76 20.32 -15.78
CA PHE A 445 8.77 19.27 -15.78
C PHE A 445 8.94 18.64 -17.17
N ILE A 446 7.84 18.30 -17.85
CA ILE A 446 7.84 17.75 -19.22
C ILE A 446 8.52 18.74 -20.17
N THR A 447 8.14 20.02 -20.09
CA THR A 447 8.74 21.09 -20.89
C THR A 447 10.22 21.26 -20.58
N ALA A 448 10.60 21.16 -19.31
CA ALA A 448 11.95 21.42 -18.85
C ALA A 448 12.96 20.32 -19.21
N THR A 449 12.52 19.07 -19.13
CA THR A 449 13.35 17.88 -19.37
C THR A 449 13.42 17.50 -20.83
N GLY A 450 12.61 18.11 -21.70
CA GLY A 450 12.50 17.73 -23.10
C GLY A 450 12.00 16.29 -23.27
N PHE A 451 11.46 15.69 -22.20
CA PHE A 451 10.89 14.35 -22.22
C PHE A 451 9.66 14.41 -23.11
N ALA A 452 9.87 14.08 -24.39
CA ALA A 452 8.84 14.17 -25.40
C ALA A 452 7.65 13.31 -24.94
N SER A 453 6.53 13.97 -24.66
CA SER A 453 5.23 13.38 -24.27
C SER A 453 4.66 12.38 -25.29
N LYS A 454 5.41 11.99 -26.32
CA LYS A 454 4.96 11.10 -27.39
C LYS A 454 4.76 9.65 -26.93
N ASN A 455 5.33 9.23 -25.79
CA ASN A 455 5.26 7.84 -25.33
C ASN A 455 4.63 7.65 -23.93
N LEU A 456 4.12 8.70 -23.29
CA LEU A 456 3.35 8.54 -22.05
C LEU A 456 1.85 8.55 -22.39
N PRO A 457 1.11 7.44 -22.25
CA PRO A 457 -0.32 7.47 -22.43
C PRO A 457 -0.93 8.48 -21.45
N GLN A 458 -1.75 9.40 -21.98
CA GLN A 458 -2.54 10.30 -21.16
C GLN A 458 -3.47 9.44 -20.29
N ARG A 459 -3.05 9.22 -19.04
CA ARG A 459 -3.88 8.62 -18.01
C ARG A 459 -4.96 9.63 -17.62
N GLU A 460 -6.10 9.59 -18.31
CA GLU A 460 -7.35 10.09 -17.73
C GLU A 460 -7.72 9.13 -16.60
N GLU A 461 -7.26 9.43 -15.37
CA GLU A 461 -7.81 8.73 -14.22
C GLU A 461 -9.30 9.03 -14.13
N PRO A 462 -10.17 8.02 -14.10
CA PRO A 462 -11.57 8.24 -13.79
C PRO A 462 -11.63 8.90 -12.41
N LYS A 463 -12.20 10.12 -12.35
CA LYS A 463 -12.34 11.02 -11.18
C LYS A 463 -12.97 10.38 -9.92
N ARG A 464 -13.26 9.08 -9.91
CA ARG A 464 -13.94 8.33 -8.85
C ARG A 464 -13.01 7.61 -7.87
N TYR A 465 -11.72 7.38 -8.16
CA TYR A 465 -10.89 6.46 -7.36
C TYR A 465 -9.94 7.11 -6.34
N ALA A 466 -9.67 8.41 -6.40
CA ALA A 466 -8.83 9.10 -5.40
C ALA A 466 -9.47 9.25 -3.99
N LYS A 467 -10.63 8.62 -3.74
CA LYS A 467 -11.43 8.81 -2.52
C LYS A 467 -11.28 7.71 -1.46
N TYR A 468 -10.59 6.60 -1.76
CA TYR A 468 -10.56 5.42 -0.88
C TYR A 468 -9.19 5.11 -0.24
N SER A 469 -8.09 5.73 -0.67
CA SER A 469 -6.77 5.45 -0.10
C SER A 469 -6.44 6.23 1.18
N SER A 470 -7.40 6.97 1.73
CA SER A 470 -7.23 7.75 2.96
C SER A 470 -8.46 7.68 3.86
N ASP A 471 -8.98 6.47 4.09
CA ASP A 471 -10.03 6.28 5.09
C ASP A 471 -9.39 6.21 6.50
N PRO A 472 -9.63 7.18 7.41
CA PRO A 472 -9.02 7.22 8.73
C PRO A 472 -9.69 6.28 9.76
N LEU A 473 -10.74 5.54 9.36
CA LEU A 473 -11.52 4.71 10.27
C LEU A 473 -10.90 3.34 10.58
N LEU A 474 -9.94 2.88 9.76
CA LEU A 474 -9.26 1.59 9.95
C LEU A 474 -8.36 1.52 11.20
N ASN A 475 -8.06 2.64 11.84
CA ASN A 475 -7.30 2.67 13.11
C ASN A 475 -8.19 2.70 14.37
N VAL A 476 -9.52 2.60 14.25
CA VAL A 476 -10.44 2.72 15.40
C VAL A 476 -11.15 1.41 15.76
N THR A 477 -11.10 0.36 14.93
CA THR A 477 -11.92 -0.85 15.13
C THR A 477 -11.19 -2.13 15.54
N THR A 478 -9.88 -2.10 15.77
CA THR A 478 -9.15 -3.28 16.26
C THR A 478 -9.02 -3.30 17.79
N TYR A 479 -10.09 -3.72 18.48
CA TYR A 479 -10.02 -4.36 19.81
C TYR A 479 -11.15 -5.41 19.95
N PRO A 480 -10.93 -6.51 20.71
CA PRO A 480 -11.45 -7.83 20.34
C PRO A 480 -12.90 -8.09 20.76
N LEU A 481 -13.63 -8.68 19.82
CA LEU A 481 -14.83 -9.50 20.02
C LEU A 481 -14.46 -10.76 20.83
N MET A 482 -14.62 -10.74 22.15
CA MET A 482 -14.48 -11.92 23.03
C MET A 482 -15.57 -12.01 24.10
N LEU A 483 -16.77 -11.48 23.82
CA LEU A 483 -17.94 -11.61 24.73
C LEU A 483 -19.25 -12.05 24.04
N HIS A 484 -19.18 -12.63 22.84
CA HIS A 484 -20.38 -13.15 22.14
C HIS A 484 -20.44 -14.68 21.98
N LEU A 485 -19.79 -15.45 22.87
CA LEU A 485 -19.91 -16.91 22.91
C LEU A 485 -20.47 -17.49 24.22
N VAL A 486 -21.13 -16.67 25.04
CA VAL A 486 -22.03 -17.15 26.11
C VAL A 486 -23.26 -16.23 26.19
N SER A 487 -24.20 -16.43 25.26
CA SER A 487 -25.63 -16.16 25.46
C SER A 487 -26.44 -16.91 24.42
#